data_AF-A0A8B3S0V7-F1
#
_entry.id   AF-A0A8B3S0V7-F1
#
_cell.length_a   1.000
_cell.length_b   1.000
_cell.length_c   1.000
_cell.angle_alpha   90.00
_cell.angle_beta   90.00
_cell.angle_gamma   90.00
#
_symmetry.space_group_name_H-M   'P 1'
#
loop_
_entity.id
_entity.type
_entity.pdbx_description
1 polymer ?
#
loop_
_entity_poly.entity_id
_entity_poly.type
_entity_poly.pdbx_seq_one_letter_code
_entity_poly.pdbx_strand_id
1 'polypeptide(L)'
;MEESRYVLVLTAVFLCLFMAGNASATDGTTFPVDDAGVAAYVQVSGSIDLQTTMNNLLPHIADVIEVNPTYFIVNVTNDDKRITHLYVGADGWVIPYYLRTEMVGKVVRWNLTSSQEPTPENVSSMTTLEEVIFKTCAAIGVDYETIRSDIKFYDFEHPDANRMMVVVDMAILHANSFYMAIPSEVTVKESSYSHYYHTGYTQTRIYVNGISISSHYNAGKGALYGNYDLTLDQKNTILLSAGYGTCGVGWVLVYQT
;
A
#
# COMPACT_ATOMS: atom_id res chain seq x y z
N MET A 1 26.48 -15.30 -10.46
CA MET A 1 25.35 -14.57 -9.85
C MET A 1 25.92 -13.32 -9.27
N GLU A 2 25.71 -12.21 -9.95
CA GLU A 2 26.02 -10.88 -9.43
C GLU A 2 24.96 -10.60 -8.36
N GLU A 3 25.36 -10.36 -7.11
CA GLU A 3 24.42 -9.93 -6.05
C GLU A 3 23.84 -8.56 -6.44
N SER A 4 22.52 -8.41 -6.41
CA SER A 4 21.86 -7.16 -6.77
C SER A 4 22.30 -6.02 -5.84
N ARG A 5 22.57 -4.88 -6.47
CA ARG A 5 23.07 -3.64 -5.86
C ARG A 5 21.98 -2.70 -5.36
N TYR A 6 20.69 -3.06 -5.45
CA TYR A 6 19.60 -2.12 -5.12
C TYR A 6 18.42 -2.80 -4.44
N VAL A 7 18.55 -3.07 -3.13
CA VAL A 7 17.40 -3.30 -2.25
C VAL A 7 17.09 -1.95 -1.59
N LEU A 8 15.91 -1.39 -1.87
CA LEU A 8 15.44 -0.20 -1.16
C LEU A 8 14.42 -0.60 -0.09
N VAL A 9 14.65 -0.10 1.12
CA VAL A 9 13.80 -0.35 2.29
C VAL A 9 13.13 0.96 2.68
N LEU A 10 11.80 1.00 2.61
CA LEU A 10 11.00 2.07 3.20
C LEU A 10 10.52 1.63 4.57
N THR A 11 10.68 2.48 5.57
CA THR A 11 10.12 2.25 6.91
C THR A 11 9.10 3.33 7.25
N ALA A 12 7.91 2.92 7.66
CA ALA A 12 6.88 3.81 8.16
C ALA A 12 6.65 3.52 9.64
N VAL A 13 6.44 4.59 10.42
CA VAL A 13 6.05 4.48 11.83
C VAL A 13 4.53 4.35 11.88
N PHE A 14 4.04 3.21 12.38
CA PHE A 14 2.66 3.11 12.83
C PHE A 14 2.59 3.80 14.19
N LEU A 15 1.78 4.84 14.29
CA LEU A 15 1.43 5.44 15.56
C LEU A 15 0.03 4.94 15.89
N CYS A 16 -0.20 4.54 17.14
CA CYS A 16 -1.54 4.18 17.58
C CYS A 16 -2.50 5.34 17.28
N LEU A 17 -3.48 5.13 16.39
CA LEU A 17 -4.66 5.96 16.42
C LEU A 17 -5.37 5.64 17.74
N PHE A 18 -5.36 6.59 18.66
CA PHE A 18 -6.42 6.63 19.67
C PHE A 18 -7.72 7.04 18.98
N MET A 19 -8.29 6.15 18.17
CA MET A 19 -9.75 6.08 18.01
C MET A 19 -10.35 5.27 19.15
N ALA A 20 -9.75 5.39 20.34
CA ALA A 20 -10.28 4.82 21.57
C ALA A 20 -11.52 5.62 21.95
N GLY A 21 -12.69 5.08 21.67
CA GLY A 21 -13.86 5.27 22.52
C GLY A 21 -14.37 6.70 22.73
N ASN A 22 -14.01 7.66 21.88
CA ASN A 22 -14.80 8.87 21.69
C ASN A 22 -15.70 8.70 20.46
N ALA A 23 -16.53 7.67 20.50
CA ALA A 23 -17.95 7.87 20.23
C ALA A 23 -18.52 8.81 21.32
N SER A 24 -17.95 10.02 21.45
CA SER A 24 -18.71 11.12 22.01
C SER A 24 -19.69 11.45 20.91
N ALA A 25 -20.95 11.11 21.16
CA ALA A 25 -22.11 11.45 20.38
C ALA A 25 -22.32 12.97 20.31
N THR A 26 -21.33 13.70 19.80
CA THR A 26 -21.34 15.15 19.65
C THR A 26 -20.97 15.65 18.26
N ASP A 27 -20.24 14.90 17.39
CA ASP A 27 -19.87 15.42 16.04
C ASP A 27 -20.09 14.49 14.83
N GLY A 28 -20.73 13.32 14.99
CA GLY A 28 -21.36 12.62 13.85
C GLY A 28 -20.44 12.01 12.77
N THR A 29 -19.12 12.07 12.90
CA THR A 29 -18.16 11.41 12.02
C THR A 29 -17.84 9.99 12.52
N THR A 30 -18.10 8.94 11.74
CA THR A 30 -17.71 7.56 12.10
C THR A 30 -16.96 6.92 10.95
N PHE A 31 -15.62 7.01 10.99
CA PHE A 31 -14.78 6.20 10.11
C PHE A 31 -15.09 4.70 10.33
N PRO A 32 -15.18 3.88 9.26
CA PRO A 32 -15.58 2.47 9.36
C PRO A 32 -14.47 1.58 9.93
N VAL A 33 -14.20 1.70 11.23
CA VAL A 33 -13.13 0.97 11.94
C VAL A 33 -13.28 -0.54 11.90
N ASP A 34 -14.52 -1.05 11.80
CA ASP A 34 -14.80 -2.49 11.81
C ASP A 34 -14.48 -3.16 10.47
N ASP A 35 -14.49 -2.38 9.38
CA ASP A 35 -14.25 -2.84 8.01
C ASP A 35 -12.82 -2.56 7.52
N ALA A 36 -12.19 -1.51 8.06
CA ALA A 36 -10.85 -1.10 7.66
C ALA A 36 -9.78 -2.13 8.07
N GLY A 37 -8.81 -2.34 7.19
CA GLY A 37 -7.57 -3.09 7.42
C GLY A 37 -6.41 -2.13 7.60
N VAL A 38 -5.58 -1.96 6.56
CA VAL A 38 -4.52 -0.93 6.56
C VAL A 38 -5.02 0.40 5.99
N ALA A 39 -4.64 1.50 6.64
CA ALA A 39 -4.91 2.86 6.22
C ALA A 39 -3.65 3.71 6.21
N ALA A 40 -3.62 4.71 5.33
CA ALA A 40 -2.78 5.88 5.49
C ALA A 40 -3.68 7.01 5.99
N TYR A 41 -3.16 7.90 6.83
CA TYR A 41 -3.96 8.99 7.38
C TYR A 41 -3.13 10.26 7.55
N VAL A 42 -3.79 11.39 7.31
CA VAL A 42 -3.23 12.73 7.49
C VAL A 42 -4.37 13.73 7.69
N GLN A 43 -4.14 14.75 8.51
CA GLN A 43 -5.02 15.91 8.59
C GLN A 43 -4.45 17.02 7.71
N VAL A 44 -5.11 17.35 6.61
CA VAL A 44 -4.56 18.26 5.59
C VAL A 44 -4.93 19.73 5.81
N SER A 45 -5.93 19.99 6.65
CA SER A 45 -6.38 21.34 7.03
C SER A 45 -7.19 21.26 8.33
N GLY A 46 -7.57 22.41 8.90
CA GLY A 46 -8.51 22.44 10.03
C GLY A 46 -9.98 22.30 9.62
N SER A 47 -10.29 22.41 8.33
CA SER A 47 -11.63 22.20 7.77
C SER A 47 -11.58 22.01 6.25
N ILE A 48 -12.45 21.15 5.72
CA ILE A 48 -12.60 20.87 4.29
C ILE A 48 -14.04 21.17 3.86
N ASP A 49 -14.20 21.89 2.74
CA ASP A 49 -15.46 21.92 2.01
C ASP A 49 -15.66 20.58 1.28
N LEU A 50 -16.47 19.70 1.87
CA LEU A 50 -16.72 18.36 1.35
C LEU A 50 -17.36 18.37 -0.04
N GLN A 51 -18.27 19.32 -0.32
CA GLN A 51 -18.95 19.38 -1.60
C GLN A 51 -17.98 19.76 -2.72
N THR A 52 -17.19 20.82 -2.50
CA THR A 52 -16.16 21.25 -3.45
C THR A 52 -15.12 20.16 -3.64
N THR A 53 -14.67 19.54 -2.56
CA THR A 53 -13.67 18.45 -2.60
C THR A 53 -14.16 17.25 -3.39
N MET A 54 -15.38 16.78 -3.10
CA MET A 54 -15.97 15.64 -3.81
C MET A 54 -16.14 15.96 -5.31
N ASN A 55 -16.62 17.16 -5.65
CA ASN A 55 -16.76 17.60 -7.05
C ASN A 55 -15.43 17.59 -7.80
N ASN A 56 -14.35 18.06 -7.17
CA ASN A 56 -13.02 18.06 -7.75
C ASN A 56 -12.42 16.64 -7.87
N LEU A 57 -12.84 15.73 -6.99
CA LEU A 57 -12.40 14.33 -6.99
C LEU A 57 -13.19 13.43 -7.97
N LEU A 58 -14.35 13.88 -8.47
CA LEU A 58 -15.22 13.12 -9.40
C LEU A 58 -14.48 12.40 -10.54
N PRO A 59 -13.45 12.98 -11.21
CA PRO A 59 -12.73 12.28 -12.27
C PRO A 59 -12.02 10.98 -11.83
N HIS A 60 -11.81 10.81 -10.52
CA HIS A 60 -11.14 9.67 -9.92
C HIS A 60 -12.09 8.74 -9.16
N ILE A 61 -13.33 9.16 -8.88
CA ILE A 61 -14.31 8.37 -8.13
C ILE A 61 -14.83 7.24 -9.02
N ALA A 62 -14.63 6.00 -8.57
CA ALA A 62 -15.22 4.81 -9.17
C ALA A 62 -16.65 4.55 -8.66
N ASP A 63 -16.87 4.80 -7.37
CA ASP A 63 -18.16 4.56 -6.72
C ASP A 63 -18.32 5.46 -5.48
N VAL A 64 -19.57 5.79 -5.15
CA VAL A 64 -19.92 6.58 -3.96
C VAL A 64 -20.56 5.65 -2.95
N ILE A 65 -19.92 5.51 -1.79
CA ILE A 65 -20.38 4.60 -0.73
C ILE A 65 -21.32 5.36 0.22
N GLU A 66 -20.87 6.52 0.69
CA GLU A 66 -21.62 7.31 1.66
C GLU A 66 -21.31 8.80 1.52
N VAL A 67 -22.32 9.65 1.70
CA VAL A 67 -22.16 11.10 1.77
C VAL A 67 -23.00 11.61 2.94
N ASN A 68 -22.33 12.30 3.85
CA ASN A 68 -22.89 12.90 5.06
C ASN A 68 -22.50 14.40 5.12
N PRO A 69 -23.23 15.25 5.85
CA PRO A 69 -22.81 16.63 6.09
C PRO A 69 -21.41 16.79 6.71
N THR A 70 -20.89 15.76 7.40
CA THR A 70 -19.61 15.81 8.13
C THR A 70 -18.50 14.95 7.53
N TYR A 71 -18.81 14.06 6.57
CA TYR A 71 -17.81 13.27 5.84
C TYR A 71 -18.38 12.67 4.54
N PHE A 72 -17.51 12.13 3.69
CA PHE A 72 -17.91 11.18 2.65
C PHE A 72 -16.98 9.97 2.61
N ILE A 73 -17.51 8.85 2.10
CA ILE A 73 -16.77 7.64 1.79
C ILE A 73 -16.98 7.31 0.31
N VAL A 74 -15.89 7.15 -0.43
CA VAL A 74 -15.90 6.86 -1.86
C VAL A 74 -14.85 5.83 -2.20
N ASN A 75 -15.02 5.15 -3.33
CA ASN A 75 -14.01 4.35 -3.97
C ASN A 75 -13.25 5.21 -4.99
N VAL A 76 -11.93 5.33 -4.84
CA VAL A 76 -11.06 6.10 -5.73
C VAL A 76 -10.26 5.15 -6.60
N THR A 77 -10.19 5.46 -7.90
CA THR A 77 -9.35 4.74 -8.85
C THR A 77 -7.93 5.29 -8.80
N ASN A 78 -6.98 4.46 -8.37
CA ASN A 78 -5.55 4.70 -8.51
C ASN A 78 -5.14 4.71 -9.99
N ASP A 79 -3.99 5.30 -10.29
CA ASP A 79 -3.48 5.40 -11.65
C ASP A 79 -3.23 4.01 -12.24
N ASP A 80 -2.87 3.03 -11.40
CA ASP A 80 -2.72 1.62 -11.76
C ASP A 80 -4.06 0.86 -11.93
N LYS A 81 -5.20 1.58 -11.93
CA LYS A 81 -6.57 1.06 -12.07
C LYS A 81 -7.06 0.21 -10.90
N ARG A 82 -6.35 0.23 -9.77
CA ARG A 82 -6.84 -0.35 -8.52
C ARG A 82 -7.83 0.59 -7.85
N ILE A 83 -8.69 -0.01 -7.03
CA ILE A 83 -9.67 0.71 -6.25
C ILE A 83 -9.19 0.78 -4.81
N THR A 84 -9.28 1.96 -4.21
CA THR A 84 -8.93 2.23 -2.82
C THR A 84 -10.10 2.96 -2.18
N HIS A 85 -10.48 2.57 -0.97
CA HIS A 85 -11.51 3.28 -0.22
C HIS A 85 -10.93 4.58 0.31
N LEU A 86 -11.72 5.66 0.32
CA LEU A 86 -11.32 6.95 0.83
C LEU A 86 -12.41 7.48 1.75
N TYR A 87 -12.04 7.78 2.98
CA TYR A 87 -12.80 8.62 3.89
C TYR A 87 -12.24 10.04 3.89
N VAL A 88 -13.12 11.05 3.79
CA VAL A 88 -12.75 12.46 3.98
C VAL A 88 -13.71 13.11 4.98
N GLY A 89 -13.16 13.66 6.07
CA GLY A 89 -13.91 14.37 7.10
C GLY A 89 -13.89 15.89 6.89
N ALA A 90 -14.99 16.56 7.26
CA ALA A 90 -15.10 18.02 7.22
C ALA A 90 -14.11 18.73 8.15
N ASP A 91 -13.55 18.00 9.12
CA ASP A 91 -12.52 18.39 10.08
C ASP A 91 -11.08 18.27 9.54
N GLY A 92 -10.92 17.90 8.26
CA GLY A 92 -9.62 17.89 7.59
C GLY A 92 -8.95 16.53 7.46
N TRP A 93 -9.53 15.46 8.01
CA TRP A 93 -8.96 14.12 7.88
C TRP A 93 -9.15 13.57 6.48
N VAL A 94 -8.06 13.05 5.92
CA VAL A 94 -8.04 12.28 4.66
C VAL A 94 -7.46 10.91 4.98
N ILE A 95 -8.28 9.87 4.83
CA ILE A 95 -7.94 8.50 5.26
C ILE A 95 -8.29 7.52 4.14
N PRO A 96 -7.38 7.27 3.20
CA PRO A 96 -7.50 6.11 2.32
C PRO A 96 -7.15 4.82 3.04
N TYR A 97 -7.90 3.77 2.74
CA TYR A 97 -7.75 2.47 3.37
C TYR A 97 -8.07 1.32 2.42
N TYR A 98 -7.49 0.17 2.75
CA TYR A 98 -7.93 -1.13 2.28
C TYR A 98 -8.81 -1.78 3.33
N LEU A 99 -9.72 -2.66 2.90
CA LEU A 99 -10.54 -3.45 3.79
C LEU A 99 -9.68 -4.49 4.50
N ARG A 100 -10.14 -4.93 5.68
CA ARG A 100 -9.53 -6.02 6.46
C ARG A 100 -9.47 -7.39 5.75
N THR A 101 -10.12 -7.50 4.60
CA THR A 101 -10.07 -8.71 3.76
C THR A 101 -8.97 -8.63 2.70
N GLU A 102 -8.24 -7.52 2.64
CA GLU A 102 -7.25 -7.23 1.62
C GLU A 102 -5.84 -7.19 2.21
N MET A 103 -4.89 -7.86 1.56
CA MET A 103 -3.51 -7.92 2.05
C MET A 103 -2.83 -6.54 2.01
N VAL A 104 -2.01 -6.24 3.01
CA VAL A 104 -1.23 -5.00 3.10
C VAL A 104 -0.27 -4.85 1.92
N GLY A 105 0.16 -5.96 1.29
CA GLY A 105 0.93 -5.95 0.03
C GLY A 105 0.30 -5.11 -1.09
N LYS A 106 -1.00 -4.80 -1.03
CA LYS A 106 -1.66 -3.87 -1.96
C LYS A 106 -1.15 -2.44 -1.89
N VAL A 107 -0.51 -2.01 -0.80
CA VAL A 107 0.09 -0.65 -0.69
C VAL A 107 1.19 -0.40 -1.72
N VAL A 108 1.76 -1.46 -2.32
CA VAL A 108 2.83 -1.36 -3.32
C VAL A 108 2.28 -0.85 -4.65
N ARG A 109 2.75 0.34 -5.05
CA ARG A 109 2.34 1.04 -6.26
C ARG A 109 3.24 0.69 -7.44
N TRP A 110 2.75 -0.17 -8.32
CA TRP A 110 3.51 -0.67 -9.48
C TRP A 110 3.37 0.17 -10.75
N ASN A 111 2.72 1.34 -10.70
CA ASN A 111 2.57 2.23 -11.86
C ASN A 111 2.11 1.50 -13.14
N LEU A 112 1.09 0.65 -13.02
CA LEU A 112 0.73 -0.32 -14.07
C LEU A 112 0.35 0.34 -15.40
N THR A 113 -0.17 1.56 -15.36
CA THR A 113 -0.56 2.33 -16.55
C THR A 113 0.53 3.25 -17.09
N SER A 114 1.66 3.37 -16.39
CA SER A 114 2.81 4.14 -16.86
C SER A 114 3.44 3.47 -18.08
N SER A 115 3.88 4.30 -19.04
CA SER A 115 4.73 3.88 -20.15
C SER A 115 6.16 3.55 -19.72
N GLN A 116 6.57 4.01 -18.54
CA GLN A 116 7.84 3.65 -17.92
C GLN A 116 7.66 2.36 -17.13
N GLU A 117 8.61 1.43 -17.28
CA GLU A 117 8.66 0.26 -16.41
C GLU A 117 8.86 0.69 -14.95
N PRO A 118 8.31 -0.08 -14.00
CA PRO A 118 8.61 0.14 -12.60
C PRO A 118 10.11 0.06 -12.34
N THR A 119 10.58 0.70 -11.28
CA THR A 119 11.93 0.54 -10.73
C THR A 119 11.78 0.49 -9.21
N PRO A 120 12.72 -0.13 -8.48
CA PRO A 120 12.67 -0.10 -7.01
C PRO A 120 12.48 1.32 -6.47
N GLU A 121 13.18 2.30 -7.03
CA GLU A 121 13.08 3.72 -6.68
C GLU A 121 11.68 4.29 -6.95
N ASN A 122 11.10 4.13 -8.14
CA ASN A 122 9.81 4.73 -8.44
C ASN A 122 8.63 4.05 -7.72
N VAL A 123 8.73 2.75 -7.45
CA VAL A 123 7.71 1.98 -6.71
C VAL A 123 7.72 2.35 -5.23
N SER A 124 8.91 2.56 -4.67
CA SER A 124 9.09 2.92 -3.25
C SER A 124 8.81 4.40 -2.93
N SER A 125 8.67 5.25 -3.95
CA SER A 125 8.52 6.70 -3.75
C SER A 125 7.15 7.10 -3.20
N MET A 126 6.13 6.27 -3.41
CA MET A 126 4.74 6.55 -3.03
C MET A 126 3.93 5.24 -3.05
N THR A 127 3.18 4.98 -1.98
CA THR A 127 2.21 3.89 -1.89
C THR A 127 0.91 4.21 -2.66
N THR A 128 0.08 3.20 -2.91
CA THR A 128 -1.27 3.40 -3.48
C THR A 128 -2.17 4.24 -2.57
N LEU A 129 -2.03 4.11 -1.25
CA LEU A 129 -2.78 4.90 -0.27
C LEU A 129 -2.33 6.38 -0.31
N GLU A 130 -1.03 6.63 -0.34
CA GLU A 130 -0.48 8.00 -0.50
C GLU A 130 -0.90 8.65 -1.82
N GLU A 131 -1.04 7.89 -2.91
CA GLU A 131 -1.52 8.42 -4.18
C GLU A 131 -2.97 8.96 -4.07
N VAL A 132 -3.82 8.32 -3.27
CA VAL A 132 -5.18 8.82 -3.00
C VAL A 132 -5.14 10.07 -2.14
N ILE A 133 -4.22 10.15 -1.16
CA ILE A 133 -3.97 11.39 -0.42
C ILE A 133 -3.53 12.51 -1.38
N PHE A 134 -2.60 12.22 -2.30
CA PHE A 134 -2.12 13.16 -3.32
C PHE A 134 -3.27 13.70 -4.19
N LYS A 135 -4.14 12.82 -4.71
CA LYS A 135 -5.33 13.20 -5.49
C LYS A 135 -6.29 14.06 -4.67
N THR A 136 -6.47 13.73 -3.40
CA THR A 136 -7.36 14.47 -2.49
C THR A 136 -6.78 15.84 -2.14
N CYS A 137 -5.47 15.94 -1.90
CA CYS A 137 -4.77 17.21 -1.71
C CYS A 137 -4.94 18.13 -2.92
N ALA A 138 -4.79 17.60 -4.14
CA ALA A 138 -5.03 18.34 -5.37
C ALA A 138 -6.49 18.82 -5.48
N ALA A 139 -7.47 18.00 -5.05
CA ALA A 139 -8.87 18.36 -5.04
C ALA A 139 -9.22 19.47 -4.01
N ILE A 140 -8.48 19.53 -2.90
CA ILE A 140 -8.65 20.54 -1.83
C ILE A 140 -7.84 21.82 -2.13
N GLY A 141 -6.78 21.73 -2.96
CA GLY A 141 -5.84 22.82 -3.21
C GLY A 141 -4.70 22.90 -2.18
N VAL A 142 -4.38 21.77 -1.53
CA VAL A 142 -3.23 21.63 -0.62
C VAL A 142 -2.04 21.06 -1.39
N ASP A 143 -0.84 21.60 -1.15
CA ASP A 143 0.39 21.04 -1.72
C ASP A 143 0.77 19.76 -0.97
N TYR A 144 0.70 18.63 -1.66
CA TYR A 144 1.03 17.31 -1.11
C TYR A 144 2.43 17.24 -0.50
N GLU A 145 3.43 17.89 -1.10
CA GLU A 145 4.80 17.81 -0.59
C GLU A 145 4.94 18.46 0.78
N THR A 146 4.04 19.39 1.15
CA THR A 146 4.04 20.03 2.47
C THR A 146 3.49 19.13 3.58
N ILE A 147 2.66 18.14 3.25
CA ILE A 147 2.03 17.22 4.22
C ILE A 147 2.61 15.81 4.17
N ARG A 148 3.45 15.49 3.17
CA ARG A 148 3.96 14.15 2.92
C ARG A 148 4.69 13.54 4.13
N SER A 149 5.45 14.34 4.88
CA SER A 149 6.13 13.88 6.11
C SER A 149 5.19 13.55 7.27
N ASP A 150 3.97 14.06 7.21
CA ASP A 150 2.96 13.94 8.27
C ASP A 150 2.04 12.75 8.04
N ILE A 151 2.07 12.15 6.85
CA ILE A 151 1.36 10.90 6.55
C ILE A 151 1.90 9.80 7.47
N LYS A 152 0.95 9.10 8.10
CA LYS A 152 1.21 7.92 8.93
C LYS A 152 0.37 6.75 8.44
N PHE A 153 0.75 5.55 8.88
CA PHE A 153 0.03 4.32 8.56
C PHE A 153 -0.56 3.73 9.83
N TYR A 154 -1.74 3.13 9.72
CA TYR A 154 -2.42 2.41 10.80
C TYR A 154 -3.04 1.10 10.28
N ASP A 155 -2.94 0.03 11.08
CA ASP A 155 -3.50 -1.27 10.75
C ASP A 155 -4.54 -1.60 11.82
N PHE A 156 -5.81 -1.54 11.43
CA PHE A 156 -6.96 -1.76 12.30
C PHE A 156 -7.09 -3.23 12.72
N GLU A 157 -6.52 -4.17 11.98
CA GLU A 157 -6.47 -5.59 12.37
C GLU A 157 -5.37 -5.86 13.39
N HIS A 158 -4.32 -5.04 13.36
CA HIS A 158 -3.14 -5.16 14.19
C HIS A 158 -2.83 -3.84 14.92
N PRO A 159 -3.69 -3.42 15.87
CA PRO A 159 -3.59 -2.11 16.52
C PRO A 159 -2.33 -1.91 17.36
N ASP A 160 -1.62 -2.99 17.68
CA ASP A 160 -0.34 -3.00 18.41
C ASP A 160 0.89 -3.00 17.50
N ALA A 161 0.73 -3.06 16.17
CA ALA A 161 1.81 -2.84 15.22
C ALA A 161 2.31 -1.39 15.30
N ASN A 162 3.64 -1.22 15.33
CA ASN A 162 4.27 0.10 15.43
C ASN A 162 5.21 0.41 14.25
N ARG A 163 5.35 -0.51 13.29
CA ARG A 163 6.23 -0.39 12.12
C ARG A 163 5.66 -1.06 10.87
N MET A 164 5.86 -0.40 9.72
CA MET A 164 5.75 -0.99 8.38
C MET A 164 7.14 -1.03 7.77
N MET A 165 7.48 -2.13 7.10
CA MET A 165 8.60 -2.17 6.19
C MET A 165 8.14 -2.61 4.81
N VAL A 166 8.55 -1.86 3.78
CA VAL A 166 8.35 -2.24 2.38
C VAL A 166 9.71 -2.46 1.74
N VAL A 167 9.91 -3.64 1.17
CA VAL A 167 11.12 -4.03 0.44
C VAL A 167 10.74 -4.26 -1.01
N VAL A 168 11.37 -3.54 -1.94
CA VAL A 168 11.09 -3.68 -3.38
C VAL A 168 12.33 -4.16 -4.10
N ASP A 169 12.16 -5.19 -4.92
CA ASP A 169 13.19 -5.64 -5.86
C ASP A 169 12.56 -6.11 -7.17
N MET A 170 13.36 -6.13 -8.24
CA MET A 170 12.90 -6.52 -9.57
C MET A 170 13.92 -7.37 -10.33
N ALA A 171 13.41 -8.19 -11.25
CA ALA A 171 14.17 -8.90 -12.26
C ALA A 171 13.74 -8.44 -13.66
N ILE A 172 14.68 -7.85 -14.41
CA ILE A 172 14.50 -7.48 -15.82
C ILE A 172 15.27 -8.51 -16.63
N LEU A 173 14.55 -9.38 -17.35
CA LEU A 173 15.13 -10.51 -18.10
C LEU A 173 15.92 -11.46 -17.20
N HIS A 174 15.40 -12.67 -16.98
CA HIS A 174 15.93 -13.69 -16.06
C HIS A 174 15.54 -13.47 -14.59
N ALA A 175 16.46 -13.79 -13.69
CA ALA A 175 16.20 -13.92 -12.27
C ALA A 175 16.99 -12.90 -11.46
N ASN A 176 16.42 -12.46 -10.35
CA ASN A 176 17.08 -11.67 -9.33
C ASN A 176 16.71 -12.21 -7.95
N SER A 177 17.54 -11.99 -6.94
CA SER A 177 17.26 -12.42 -5.58
C SER A 177 17.83 -11.47 -4.55
N PHE A 178 17.12 -11.39 -3.43
CA PHE A 178 17.60 -10.72 -2.23
C PHE A 178 17.31 -11.60 -1.01
N TYR A 179 17.77 -11.13 0.15
CA TYR A 179 17.62 -11.85 1.40
C TYR A 179 16.94 -10.98 2.45
N MET A 180 16.11 -11.61 3.27
CA MET A 180 15.54 -10.99 4.46
C MET A 180 15.78 -11.88 5.67
N ALA A 181 16.24 -11.27 6.76
CA ALA A 181 16.34 -11.90 8.06
C ALA A 181 15.48 -11.08 9.03
N ILE A 182 14.57 -11.76 9.73
CA ILE A 182 13.69 -11.14 10.72
C ILE A 182 14.15 -11.64 12.09
N PRO A 183 14.61 -10.76 12.99
CA PRO A 183 14.96 -11.15 14.36
C PRO A 183 13.73 -11.64 15.14
N SER A 184 13.88 -12.65 15.99
CA SER A 184 12.76 -13.15 16.83
C SER A 184 12.28 -12.18 17.90
N GLU A 185 13.03 -11.10 18.15
CA GLU A 185 12.58 -9.98 18.99
C GLU A 185 11.46 -9.16 18.33
N VAL A 186 11.28 -9.30 17.01
CA VAL A 186 10.21 -8.64 16.25
C VAL A 186 8.97 -9.52 16.22
N THR A 187 7.83 -8.98 16.64
CA THR A 187 6.54 -9.65 16.46
C THR A 187 5.94 -9.26 15.11
N VAL A 188 6.09 -10.13 14.11
CA VAL A 188 5.45 -9.97 12.80
C VAL A 188 3.95 -10.20 12.94
N LYS A 189 3.16 -9.22 12.49
CA LYS A 189 1.69 -9.25 12.49
C LYS A 189 1.15 -9.69 11.13
N GLU A 190 1.72 -9.11 10.07
CA GLU A 190 1.49 -9.55 8.70
C GLU A 190 2.80 -9.59 7.90
N SER A 191 2.92 -10.63 7.06
CA SER A 191 3.93 -10.73 6.02
C SER A 191 3.25 -11.02 4.68
N SER A 192 3.19 -10.00 3.84
CA SER A 192 2.49 -10.05 2.55
C SER A 192 3.34 -9.54 1.41
N TYR A 193 3.00 -9.92 0.19
CA TYR A 193 3.74 -9.56 -1.00
C TYR A 193 2.83 -9.13 -2.13
N SER A 194 3.41 -8.30 -3.00
CA SER A 194 2.87 -7.89 -4.29
C SER A 194 3.81 -8.39 -5.38
N HIS A 195 3.34 -9.30 -6.23
CA HIS A 195 4.07 -9.88 -7.34
C HIS A 195 3.70 -9.16 -8.63
N TYR A 196 4.58 -8.26 -9.09
CA TYR A 196 4.45 -7.60 -10.39
C TYR A 196 4.86 -8.52 -11.53
N TYR A 197 4.06 -8.52 -12.59
CA TYR A 197 4.37 -9.19 -13.84
C TYR A 197 4.17 -8.24 -15.02
N HIS A 198 5.11 -8.28 -15.97
CA HIS A 198 4.95 -7.72 -17.31
C HIS A 198 5.64 -8.64 -18.31
N THR A 199 4.84 -9.47 -19.00
CA THR A 199 5.38 -10.48 -19.93
C THR A 199 4.55 -10.61 -21.21
N GLY A 200 5.17 -11.13 -22.26
CA GLY A 200 4.51 -11.53 -23.51
C GLY A 200 4.44 -13.05 -23.65
N TYR A 201 3.66 -13.73 -22.78
CA TYR A 201 3.48 -15.19 -22.73
C TYR A 201 4.63 -15.99 -22.08
N THR A 202 5.22 -15.45 -21.01
CA THR A 202 6.17 -16.22 -20.20
C THR A 202 5.75 -16.29 -18.75
N GLN A 203 6.50 -17.07 -17.97
CA GLN A 203 6.21 -17.25 -16.56
C GLN A 203 7.01 -16.29 -15.71
N THR A 204 6.33 -15.61 -14.79
CA THR A 204 6.95 -14.98 -13.63
C THR A 204 6.69 -15.81 -12.39
N ARG A 205 7.67 -15.87 -11.50
CA ARG A 205 7.57 -16.58 -10.22
C ARG A 205 8.27 -15.84 -9.11
N ILE A 206 7.73 -16.00 -7.91
CA ILE A 206 8.41 -15.72 -6.65
C ILE A 206 8.66 -17.05 -5.96
N TYR A 207 9.89 -17.21 -5.48
CA TYR A 207 10.28 -18.31 -4.61
C TYR A 207 10.77 -17.78 -3.28
N VAL A 208 10.43 -18.49 -2.20
CA VAL A 208 11.02 -18.30 -0.88
C VAL A 208 11.72 -19.58 -0.48
N ASN A 209 13.02 -19.51 -0.20
CA ASN A 209 13.85 -20.66 0.18
C ASN A 209 13.72 -21.85 -0.82
N GLY A 210 13.58 -21.53 -2.12
CA GLY A 210 13.42 -22.50 -3.20
C GLY A 210 11.98 -22.99 -3.45
N ILE A 211 11.01 -22.60 -2.62
CA ILE A 211 9.60 -22.97 -2.76
C ILE A 211 8.89 -21.89 -3.57
N SER A 212 8.19 -22.25 -4.65
CA SER A 212 7.40 -21.27 -5.42
C SER A 212 6.13 -20.90 -4.66
N ILE A 213 5.99 -19.62 -4.30
CA ILE A 213 4.85 -19.10 -3.53
C ILE A 213 3.87 -18.33 -4.41
N SER A 214 4.33 -17.84 -5.56
CA SER A 214 3.50 -17.15 -6.53
C SER A 214 3.98 -17.46 -7.94
N SER A 215 3.03 -17.60 -8.87
CA SER A 215 3.33 -17.78 -10.28
C SER A 215 2.26 -17.14 -11.15
N HIS A 216 2.68 -16.53 -12.25
CA HIS A 216 1.80 -16.02 -13.29
C HIS A 216 2.28 -16.51 -14.65
N TYR A 217 1.36 -16.99 -15.49
CA TYR A 217 1.65 -17.47 -16.84
C TYR A 217 0.58 -16.94 -17.78
N ASN A 218 0.73 -15.69 -18.22
CA ASN A 218 -0.06 -15.06 -19.28
C ASN A 218 0.65 -13.80 -19.78
N ALA A 219 0.25 -13.34 -20.95
CA ALA A 219 0.65 -12.03 -21.43
C ALA A 219 -0.09 -10.91 -20.69
N GLY A 220 0.58 -9.77 -20.53
CA GLY A 220 0.01 -8.57 -19.95
C GLY A 220 0.87 -8.00 -18.82
N LYS A 221 0.32 -6.97 -18.18
CA LYS A 221 0.92 -6.23 -17.08
C LYS A 221 -0.05 -6.19 -15.91
N GLY A 222 0.41 -6.49 -14.70
CA GLY A 222 -0.43 -6.51 -13.51
C GLY A 222 0.32 -6.88 -12.24
N ALA A 223 -0.43 -7.14 -11.16
CA ALA A 223 0.14 -7.72 -9.95
C ALA A 223 -0.78 -8.77 -9.31
N LEU A 224 -0.16 -9.73 -8.63
CA LEU A 224 -0.82 -10.70 -7.76
C LEU A 224 -0.44 -10.41 -6.31
N TYR A 225 -1.29 -10.78 -5.37
CA TYR A 225 -1.06 -10.56 -3.94
C TYR A 225 -1.13 -11.88 -3.19
N GLY A 226 -0.42 -11.96 -2.07
CA GLY A 226 -0.52 -13.09 -1.17
C GLY A 226 0.20 -12.84 0.14
N ASN A 227 -0.02 -13.75 1.09
CA ASN A 227 0.66 -13.77 2.37
C ASN A 227 1.65 -14.92 2.39
N TYR A 228 2.79 -14.72 3.05
CA TYR A 228 3.76 -15.78 3.27
C TYR A 228 4.59 -15.48 4.52
N ASP A 229 4.57 -16.39 5.48
CA ASP A 229 5.31 -16.24 6.73
C ASP A 229 6.80 -16.55 6.49
N LEU A 230 7.64 -15.56 6.77
CA LEU A 230 9.10 -15.72 6.72
C LEU A 230 9.60 -16.36 8.01
N THR A 231 10.63 -17.19 7.89
CA THR A 231 11.21 -17.85 9.06
C THR A 231 12.06 -16.85 9.86
N LEU A 232 11.81 -16.76 11.17
CA LEU A 232 12.56 -15.91 12.09
C LEU A 232 13.98 -16.44 12.33
N ASP A 233 14.90 -15.54 12.67
CA ASP A 233 16.32 -15.82 12.96
C ASP A 233 17.06 -16.58 11.86
N GLN A 234 16.54 -16.51 10.63
CA GLN A 234 17.10 -17.18 9.46
C GLN A 234 17.11 -16.28 8.26
N LYS A 235 18.07 -16.56 7.37
CA LYS A 235 18.18 -15.90 6.08
C LYS A 235 17.13 -16.49 5.13
N ASN A 236 16.04 -15.76 4.91
CA ASN A 236 15.05 -16.10 3.89
C ASN A 236 15.57 -15.60 2.54
N THR A 237 15.64 -16.50 1.56
CA THR A 237 16.02 -16.17 0.18
C THR A 237 14.78 -15.93 -0.65
N ILE A 238 14.62 -14.71 -1.16
CA ILE A 238 13.53 -14.33 -2.04
C ILE A 238 14.10 -14.26 -3.45
N LEU A 239 13.65 -15.16 -4.31
CA LEU A 239 14.07 -15.26 -5.70
C LEU A 239 12.92 -14.89 -6.62
N LEU A 240 13.15 -13.89 -7.45
CA LEU A 240 12.33 -13.50 -8.59
C LEU A 240 12.83 -14.23 -9.83
N SER A 241 11.91 -14.77 -10.61
CA SER A 241 12.24 -15.36 -11.91
C SER A 241 11.27 -14.82 -12.96
N ALA A 242 11.80 -14.19 -14.00
CA ALA A 242 11.08 -13.84 -15.22
C ALA A 242 11.69 -14.61 -16.39
N GLY A 243 10.87 -15.29 -17.20
CA GLY A 243 11.33 -15.92 -18.43
C GLY A 243 11.80 -14.88 -19.46
N TYR A 244 10.85 -14.31 -20.20
CA TYR A 244 11.04 -13.15 -21.07
C TYR A 244 10.05 -12.06 -20.65
N GLY A 245 10.53 -11.09 -19.87
CA GLY A 245 9.73 -9.99 -19.33
C GLY A 245 10.35 -9.39 -18.06
N THR A 246 9.54 -8.61 -17.35
CA THR A 246 9.88 -8.02 -16.05
C THR A 246 9.05 -8.69 -14.96
N CYS A 247 9.69 -9.03 -13.85
CA CYS A 247 9.06 -9.50 -12.62
C CYS A 247 9.50 -8.59 -11.48
N GLY A 248 8.60 -8.31 -10.54
CA GLY A 248 8.93 -7.55 -9.34
C GLY A 248 8.27 -8.14 -8.11
N VAL A 249 8.88 -7.90 -6.95
CA VAL A 249 8.23 -8.13 -5.66
C VAL A 249 8.32 -6.88 -4.81
N GLY A 250 7.20 -6.52 -4.21
CA GLY A 250 7.12 -5.59 -3.09
C GLY A 250 6.69 -6.42 -1.90
N TRP A 251 7.61 -6.66 -0.98
CA TRP A 251 7.35 -7.38 0.26
C TRP A 251 7.02 -6.39 1.36
N VAL A 252 5.91 -6.60 2.06
CA VAL A 252 5.44 -5.72 3.13
C VAL A 252 5.38 -6.51 4.43
N LEU A 253 6.02 -5.97 5.46
CA LEU A 253 5.97 -6.47 6.83
C LEU A 253 5.29 -5.44 7.72
N VAL A 254 4.24 -5.85 8.42
CA VAL A 254 3.63 -5.10 9.52
C VAL A 254 4.06 -5.78 10.81
N TYR A 255 4.66 -5.03 11.73
CA TYR A 255 5.27 -5.62 12.91
C TYR A 255 5.32 -4.67 14.12
N GLN A 256 5.60 -5.29 15.27
CA GLN A 256 5.83 -4.64 16.54
C GLN A 256 7.28 -4.91 17.00
N THR A 257 8.02 -3.85 17.30
CA THR A 257 9.34 -3.86 17.99
C THR A 257 9.21 -3.43 19.43
#